data_AF-A0A8T0AVJ9-F1
#
_entry.id   AF-A0A8T0AVJ9-F1
#
_cell.length_a   1.000
_cell.length_b   1.000
_cell.length_c   1.000
_cell.angle_alpha   90.00
_cell.angle_beta   90.00
_cell.angle_gamma   90.00
#
_symmetry.space_group_name_H-M   'P 1'
#
loop_
_entity.id
_entity.type
_entity.pdbx_description
1 polymer ?
#
loop_
_entity_poly.entity_id
_entity_poly.type
_entity_poly.pdbx_seq_one_letter_code
_entity_poly.pdbx_strand_id
1 'polypeptide(L)'
;MSYSWSSAGSGQDAPTSWNKKCGGGVNPASRSGTGHDEPSPNPKPGPSPGPSDGDSSSNHEPKEAMKVKKGCNTTDVGVPITTEEDLLTNTIITPEDVLGLQKITENYLCSPEDNVYNIDFTRFKIRDMETGTVLFEITKPPVTDKAGEKRDIDPSAGRFVRYQFTPAFLRLRQVGATVEFTVGDIPINNFRMIERHYFRDQLLKSFDFEFGFCIPSSKNTCEHIYEFPPLSEEIMREMILHPYETQSDSFYFVDNKLVMHNKADYSYSGGP
;
A
#
# COMPACT_ATOMS: atom_id res chain seq x y z
N MET A 1 -9.52 -0.09 -12.38
CA MET A 1 -10.38 -0.27 -11.21
C MET A 1 -10.13 0.89 -10.26
N SER A 2 -11.17 1.61 -9.82
CA SER A 2 -11.05 2.73 -8.89
C SER A 2 -11.12 2.21 -7.46
N TYR A 3 -10.03 2.32 -6.70
CA TYR A 3 -10.01 1.97 -5.28
C TYR A 3 -9.93 3.27 -4.47
N SER A 4 -10.88 3.46 -3.55
CA SER A 4 -10.93 4.59 -2.63
C SER A 4 -10.59 4.14 -1.22
N TRP A 5 -9.98 5.03 -0.45
CA TRP A 5 -9.89 4.90 1.00
C TRP A 5 -11.32 5.06 1.52
N SER A 6 -11.97 3.96 1.89
CA SER A 6 -13.37 3.97 2.31
C SER A 6 -13.47 3.70 3.80
N SER A 7 -14.19 4.57 4.52
CA SER A 7 -14.66 4.34 5.88
C SER A 7 -15.69 3.20 5.87
N ALA A 8 -15.55 2.25 6.79
CA ALA A 8 -16.50 1.14 6.93
C ALA A 8 -17.77 1.66 7.62
N GLY A 9 -18.85 1.82 6.85
CA GLY A 9 -20.19 2.02 7.39
C GLY A 9 -20.82 0.69 7.81
N SER A 10 -21.23 0.58 9.08
CA SER A 10 -22.08 -0.48 9.60
C SER A 10 -23.43 -0.49 8.85
N GLY A 11 -23.85 -1.67 8.40
CA GLY A 11 -24.99 -1.83 7.49
C GLY A 11 -26.39 -1.69 8.13
N GLN A 12 -27.36 -1.31 7.29
CA GLN A 12 -28.68 -1.95 7.18
C GLN A 12 -29.42 -1.47 5.91
N ASP A 13 -30.21 -2.40 5.38
CA ASP A 13 -31.36 -2.28 4.45
C ASP A 13 -31.19 -2.28 2.91
N ALA A 14 -31.87 -3.28 2.34
CA ALA A 14 -32.18 -3.50 0.93
C ALA A 14 -33.52 -2.82 0.55
N PRO A 15 -34.10 -3.09 -0.64
CA PRO A 15 -33.70 -2.60 -1.95
C PRO A 15 -34.81 -1.74 -2.59
N THR A 16 -34.47 -0.80 -3.48
CA THR A 16 -35.42 -0.37 -4.51
C THR A 16 -34.74 -0.22 -5.87
N SER A 17 -35.28 -1.00 -6.80
CA SER A 17 -35.14 -0.87 -8.25
C SER A 17 -35.27 0.58 -8.72
N TRP A 18 -34.68 0.91 -9.87
CA TRP A 18 -35.42 1.41 -11.03
C TRP A 18 -34.65 1.10 -12.32
N ASN A 19 -35.34 0.36 -13.18
CA ASN A 19 -34.95 0.03 -14.54
C ASN A 19 -35.41 1.17 -15.47
N LYS A 20 -34.55 1.69 -16.33
CA LYS A 20 -35.01 2.14 -17.67
C LYS A 20 -33.91 2.11 -18.72
N LYS A 21 -34.17 1.22 -19.68
CA LYS A 21 -33.48 0.98 -20.96
C LYS A 21 -33.74 2.09 -21.99
N CYS A 22 -33.00 1.93 -23.09
CA CYS A 22 -33.17 2.43 -24.47
C CYS A 22 -32.33 3.70 -24.73
N GLY A 23 -31.28 3.65 -25.55
CA GLY A 23 -31.23 3.32 -26.99
C GLY A 23 -30.89 4.65 -27.70
N GLY A 24 -30.11 4.80 -28.77
CA GLY A 24 -29.48 3.96 -29.79
C GLY A 24 -29.14 4.93 -30.95
N GLY A 25 -28.01 4.72 -31.65
CA GLY A 25 -27.63 5.43 -32.89
C GLY A 25 -27.30 6.92 -32.73
N VAL A 26 -26.55 7.60 -33.58
CA VAL A 26 -26.12 7.34 -34.97
C VAL A 26 -24.97 8.34 -35.26
N ASN A 27 -23.95 7.91 -36.02
CA ASN A 27 -23.09 8.82 -36.80
C ASN A 27 -23.89 9.37 -38.00
N PRO A 28 -23.49 10.52 -38.56
CA PRO A 28 -22.87 10.43 -39.88
C PRO A 28 -21.67 11.36 -40.11
N ALA A 29 -20.84 10.90 -41.04
CA ALA A 29 -19.70 11.59 -41.63
C ALA A 29 -20.10 12.74 -42.57
N SER A 30 -19.12 13.60 -42.91
CA SER A 30 -18.80 14.08 -44.28
C SER A 30 -17.63 15.08 -44.21
N ARG A 31 -16.49 14.78 -44.86
CA ARG A 31 -15.98 15.39 -46.14
C ARG A 31 -15.66 16.89 -46.01
N SER A 32 -14.57 17.46 -46.53
CA SER A 32 -13.56 17.07 -47.52
C SER A 32 -12.61 18.26 -47.67
N GLY A 33 -11.34 18.04 -48.03
CA GLY A 33 -10.45 19.14 -48.43
C GLY A 33 -9.01 18.71 -48.62
N THR A 34 -8.73 18.09 -49.76
CA THR A 34 -7.40 17.73 -50.28
C THR A 34 -6.61 18.96 -50.73
N GLY A 35 -5.30 18.94 -50.53
CA GLY A 35 -4.34 19.84 -51.20
C GLY A 35 -2.91 19.39 -50.89
N HIS A 36 -2.33 18.65 -51.84
CA HIS A 36 -0.93 18.19 -51.87
C HIS A 36 0.03 19.36 -52.07
N ASP A 37 1.25 19.27 -51.49
CA ASP A 37 2.52 19.33 -52.24
C ASP A 37 3.71 18.95 -51.35
N GLU A 38 4.52 18.03 -51.86
CA GLU A 38 5.79 17.46 -51.35
C GLU A 38 7.01 18.25 -51.95
N PRO A 39 8.30 17.91 -51.76
CA PRO A 39 9.09 17.70 -50.53
C PRO A 39 10.50 18.38 -50.55
N SER A 40 11.12 18.51 -49.36
CA SER A 40 12.60 18.41 -49.09
C SER A 40 13.57 19.46 -49.72
N PRO A 41 14.87 19.61 -49.30
CA PRO A 41 15.71 18.67 -48.52
C PRO A 41 16.60 19.25 -47.39
N ASN A 42 17.19 18.33 -46.62
CA ASN A 42 18.29 18.48 -45.66
C ASN A 42 19.53 19.23 -46.20
N PRO A 43 20.42 19.66 -45.28
CA PRO A 43 21.79 19.11 -45.34
C PRO A 43 22.41 18.73 -43.97
N LYS A 44 23.33 17.78 -44.02
CA LYS A 44 24.40 17.42 -43.04
C LYS A 44 25.77 17.63 -43.76
N PRO A 45 27.00 17.48 -43.18
CA PRO A 45 27.48 17.47 -41.77
C PRO A 45 28.80 18.29 -41.49
N GLY A 46 29.17 18.43 -40.20
CA GLY A 46 30.57 18.47 -39.65
C GLY A 46 31.25 19.84 -39.44
N PRO A 47 32.39 19.96 -38.69
CA PRO A 47 33.07 19.04 -37.76
C PRO A 47 33.29 19.61 -36.32
N SER A 48 33.81 18.77 -35.41
CA SER A 48 34.20 19.09 -34.02
C SER A 48 35.43 20.02 -33.91
N PRO A 49 35.61 20.68 -32.74
CA PRO A 49 36.83 20.42 -31.96
C PRO A 49 36.56 20.18 -30.47
N GLY A 50 37.50 19.48 -29.82
CA GLY A 50 37.48 19.10 -28.40
C GLY A 50 37.85 20.23 -27.41
N PRO A 51 38.27 19.88 -26.18
CA PRO A 51 37.57 20.26 -24.95
C PRO A 51 38.12 21.53 -24.30
N SER A 52 37.25 22.25 -23.59
CA SER A 52 37.64 23.31 -22.65
C SER A 52 37.04 23.01 -21.28
N ASP A 53 37.93 22.83 -20.30
CA ASP A 53 37.65 22.76 -18.88
C ASP A 53 36.81 23.95 -18.40
N GLY A 54 35.79 23.66 -17.59
CA GLY A 54 34.87 24.67 -17.06
C GLY A 54 33.99 24.07 -15.98
N ASP A 55 34.52 24.11 -14.77
CA ASP A 55 33.84 23.85 -13.49
C ASP A 55 32.55 24.69 -13.40
N SER A 56 31.41 24.04 -13.16
CA SER A 56 30.12 24.68 -12.88
C SER A 56 29.16 23.67 -12.28
N SER A 57 29.12 23.66 -10.94
CA SER A 57 28.12 23.03 -10.10
C SER A 57 26.69 23.27 -10.61
N SER A 58 25.99 22.18 -10.95
CA SER A 58 24.53 22.16 -11.02
C SER A 58 24.02 21.02 -10.16
N ASN A 59 23.30 21.39 -9.10
CA ASN A 59 22.61 20.50 -8.16
C ASN A 59 21.82 19.41 -8.89
N HIS A 60 22.34 18.19 -8.85
CA HIS A 60 21.53 17.00 -8.96
C HIS A 60 21.12 16.59 -7.55
N GLU A 61 19.84 16.82 -7.21
CA GLU A 61 19.22 16.14 -6.08
C GLU A 61 19.48 14.63 -6.24
N PRO A 62 19.99 13.94 -5.21
CA PRO A 62 20.14 12.50 -5.30
C PRO A 62 18.75 11.88 -5.28
N LYS A 63 18.34 11.30 -6.42
CA LYS A 63 17.28 10.29 -6.43
C LYS A 63 17.80 9.12 -5.62
N GLU A 64 17.37 9.04 -4.37
CA GLU A 64 17.83 8.01 -3.43
C GLU A 64 17.57 6.61 -3.98
N ALA A 65 18.58 5.75 -3.81
CA ALA A 65 18.55 4.37 -4.24
C ALA A 65 17.46 3.60 -3.46
N MET A 66 16.54 2.99 -4.20
CA MET A 66 15.46 2.14 -3.71
C MET A 66 16.04 1.01 -2.84
N LYS A 67 15.77 1.03 -1.54
CA LYS A 67 16.17 -0.04 -0.61
C LYS A 67 15.18 -1.21 -0.74
N VAL A 68 15.65 -2.31 -1.30
CA VAL A 68 14.91 -3.58 -1.39
C VAL A 68 15.16 -4.37 -0.11
N LYS A 69 14.09 -4.74 0.61
CA LYS A 69 14.21 -5.47 1.88
C LYS A 69 13.39 -6.76 1.84
N LYS A 70 14.04 -7.86 2.21
CA LYS A 70 13.46 -9.19 2.29
C LYS A 70 12.92 -9.41 3.71
N GLY A 71 11.65 -9.81 3.83
CA GLY A 71 11.04 -10.10 5.13
C GLY A 71 11.69 -11.32 5.78
N CYS A 72 11.90 -11.26 7.10
CA CYS A 72 12.38 -12.40 7.88
C CYS A 72 11.19 -13.29 8.31
N ASN A 73 11.37 -14.61 8.26
CA ASN A 73 10.39 -15.58 8.76
C ASN A 73 10.63 -15.82 10.26
N THR A 74 9.95 -15.11 11.15
CA THR A 74 9.96 -15.41 12.59
C THR A 74 8.95 -16.51 12.90
N THR A 75 9.36 -17.78 12.77
CA THR A 75 8.64 -18.92 13.34
C THR A 75 9.05 -19.12 14.80
N ASP A 76 8.26 -18.54 15.71
CA ASP A 76 7.61 -19.19 16.86
C ASP A 76 8.43 -20.14 17.77
N VAL A 77 9.65 -19.75 18.16
CA VAL A 77 10.36 -20.42 19.27
C VAL A 77 10.73 -19.39 20.33
N GLY A 78 9.85 -19.23 21.33
CA GLY A 78 10.15 -18.49 22.57
C GLY A 78 9.45 -17.15 22.76
N VAL A 79 8.58 -16.73 21.83
CA VAL A 79 7.74 -15.54 22.03
C VAL A 79 6.54 -15.93 22.90
N PRO A 80 6.30 -15.26 24.04
CA PRO A 80 5.12 -15.54 24.87
C PRO A 80 3.84 -15.18 24.11
N ILE A 81 2.80 -16.01 24.28
CA ILE A 81 1.46 -15.72 23.74
C ILE A 81 0.94 -14.45 24.41
N THR A 82 0.37 -13.55 23.61
CA THR A 82 -0.15 -12.26 24.05
C THR A 82 -1.58 -12.10 23.55
N THR A 83 -2.45 -11.48 24.35
CA THR A 83 -3.83 -11.17 23.94
C THR A 83 -4.02 -9.67 23.73
N GLU A 84 -5.03 -9.29 22.95
CA GLU A 84 -5.35 -7.88 22.74
C GLU A 84 -5.69 -7.17 24.05
N GLU A 85 -6.40 -7.83 24.95
CA GLU A 85 -6.82 -7.25 26.23
C GLU A 85 -5.62 -6.85 27.08
N ASP A 86 -4.57 -7.68 27.11
CA ASP A 86 -3.32 -7.36 27.79
C ASP A 86 -2.67 -6.12 27.17
N LEU A 87 -2.61 -6.06 25.83
CA LEU A 87 -1.99 -4.95 25.10
C LEU A 87 -2.73 -3.63 25.26
N LEU A 88 -4.06 -3.66 25.32
CA LEU A 88 -4.87 -2.46 25.54
C LEU A 88 -4.67 -1.84 26.93
N THR A 89 -4.16 -2.61 27.90
CA THR A 89 -3.79 -2.07 29.21
C THR A 89 -2.36 -1.49 29.25
N ASN A 90 -1.54 -1.79 28.25
CA ASN A 90 -0.16 -1.34 28.20
C ASN A 90 -0.09 0.13 27.79
N THR A 91 0.80 0.88 28.46
CA THR A 91 1.09 2.27 28.09
C THR A 91 1.98 2.39 26.86
N ILE A 92 2.78 1.35 26.60
CA ILE A 92 3.70 1.26 25.47
C ILE A 92 3.61 -0.17 24.94
N ILE A 93 3.30 -0.30 23.66
CA ILE A 93 3.28 -1.58 22.95
C ILE A 93 4.56 -1.69 22.12
N THR A 94 5.26 -2.81 22.28
CA THR A 94 6.55 -3.11 21.66
C THR A 94 6.41 -4.11 20.50
N PRO A 95 7.43 -4.28 19.66
CA PRO A 95 7.40 -5.29 18.61
C PRO A 95 7.19 -6.72 19.13
N GLU A 96 7.80 -7.05 20.27
CA GLU A 96 7.72 -8.38 20.89
C GLU A 96 6.28 -8.71 21.34
N ASP A 97 5.55 -7.70 21.80
CA ASP A 97 4.15 -7.81 22.23
C ASP A 97 3.21 -8.26 21.09
N VAL A 98 3.40 -7.72 19.88
CA VAL A 98 2.54 -8.06 18.74
C VAL A 98 2.96 -9.36 18.04
N LEU A 99 4.22 -9.80 18.22
CA LEU A 99 4.68 -11.08 17.67
C LEU A 99 3.96 -12.29 18.30
N GLY A 100 3.50 -12.15 19.54
CA GLY A 100 2.77 -13.17 20.29
C GLY A 100 1.26 -13.25 19.99
N LEU A 101 0.70 -12.31 19.23
CA LEU A 101 -0.73 -12.27 18.90
C LEU A 101 -1.12 -13.47 18.02
N GLN A 102 -2.11 -14.23 18.49
CA GLN A 102 -2.59 -15.43 17.78
C GLN A 102 -3.77 -15.15 16.84
N LYS A 103 -4.39 -13.98 16.96
CA LYS A 103 -5.59 -13.58 16.22
C LYS A 103 -5.49 -12.14 15.75
N ILE A 104 -6.37 -11.77 14.82
CA ILE A 104 -6.60 -10.37 14.45
C ILE A 104 -7.09 -9.61 15.69
N THR A 105 -6.65 -8.37 15.88
CA THR A 105 -7.23 -7.54 16.95
C THR A 105 -8.58 -6.98 16.52
N GLU A 106 -9.52 -6.89 17.46
CA GLU A 106 -10.83 -6.27 17.24
C GLU A 106 -10.71 -4.75 17.15
N ASN A 107 -9.86 -4.14 18.00
CA ASN A 107 -9.66 -2.70 18.07
C ASN A 107 -8.28 -2.27 17.56
N TYR A 108 -8.12 -0.96 17.32
CA TYR A 108 -6.81 -0.38 17.11
C TYR A 108 -6.06 -0.27 18.45
N LEU A 109 -4.78 -0.65 18.41
CA LEU A 109 -3.89 -0.67 19.58
C LEU A 109 -3.20 0.68 19.84
N CYS A 110 -3.39 1.67 18.96
CA CYS A 110 -2.92 3.03 19.18
C CYS A 110 -3.88 4.03 18.55
N SER A 111 -3.88 5.24 19.11
CA SER A 111 -4.65 6.37 18.63
C SER A 111 -4.00 7.00 17.39
N PRO A 112 -4.72 7.87 16.65
CA PRO A 112 -4.08 8.67 15.62
C PRO A 112 -3.05 9.67 16.08
N GLU A 113 -3.20 10.15 17.31
CA GLU A 113 -2.34 11.14 17.92
C GLU A 113 -0.96 10.57 18.30
N ASP A 114 -0.84 9.24 18.43
CA ASP A 114 0.43 8.54 18.68
C ASP A 114 1.40 8.61 17.49
N ASN A 115 0.92 8.97 16.29
CA ASN A 115 1.75 9.26 15.12
C ASN A 115 2.39 10.66 15.22
N VAL A 116 3.16 10.89 16.28
CA VAL A 116 3.85 12.16 16.55
C VAL A 116 4.92 12.52 15.50
N TYR A 117 5.30 11.56 14.66
CA TYR A 117 6.26 11.71 13.58
C TYR A 117 5.63 12.16 12.26
N ASN A 118 4.30 12.32 12.20
CA ASN A 118 3.55 12.67 10.99
C ASN A 118 3.89 11.77 9.79
N ILE A 119 3.96 10.45 10.04
CA ILE A 119 4.16 9.46 8.98
C ILE A 119 2.87 9.41 8.16
N ASP A 120 2.94 9.69 6.86
CA ASP A 120 1.78 9.63 5.96
C ASP A 120 2.10 8.80 4.71
N PHE A 121 1.34 7.72 4.51
CA PHE A 121 1.47 6.85 3.34
C PHE A 121 0.76 7.48 2.14
N THR A 122 1.55 7.80 1.12
CA THR A 122 1.08 8.54 -0.07
C THR A 122 0.88 7.66 -1.28
N ARG A 123 1.62 6.54 -1.39
CA ARG A 123 1.47 5.58 -2.47
C ARG A 123 1.78 4.17 -2.01
N PHE A 124 1.01 3.21 -2.50
CA PHE A 124 1.21 1.80 -2.27
C PHE A 124 0.98 1.04 -3.57
N LYS A 125 1.96 0.22 -3.97
CA LYS A 125 1.93 -0.55 -5.22
C LYS A 125 2.43 -1.97 -4.97
N ILE A 126 1.66 -2.97 -5.36
CA ILE A 126 2.06 -4.37 -5.33
C ILE A 126 2.32 -4.84 -6.77
N ARG A 127 3.47 -5.46 -7.00
CA ARG A 127 3.76 -6.20 -8.23
C ARG A 127 4.10 -7.66 -7.96
N ASP A 128 3.76 -8.51 -8.90
CA ASP A 128 4.33 -9.86 -8.98
C ASP A 128 5.82 -9.75 -9.35
N MET A 129 6.69 -10.40 -8.57
CA MET A 129 8.13 -10.38 -8.79
C MET A 129 8.57 -11.28 -9.97
N GLU A 130 7.75 -12.26 -10.36
CA GLU A 130 8.09 -13.17 -11.45
C GLU A 130 7.71 -12.58 -12.82
N THR A 131 6.51 -12.02 -12.93
CA THR A 131 6.04 -11.43 -14.20
C THR A 131 6.23 -9.92 -14.30
N GLY A 132 6.47 -9.22 -13.19
CA GLY A 132 6.49 -7.76 -13.13
C GLY A 132 5.11 -7.10 -13.19
N THR A 133 4.03 -7.89 -13.27
CA THR A 133 2.65 -7.38 -13.38
C THR A 133 2.28 -6.60 -12.13
N VAL A 134 1.74 -5.38 -12.29
CA VAL A 134 1.17 -4.61 -11.18
C VAL A 134 -0.18 -5.21 -10.81
N LEU A 135 -0.27 -5.75 -9.60
CA LEU A 135 -1.46 -6.42 -9.07
C LEU A 135 -2.39 -5.42 -8.37
N PHE A 136 -1.80 -4.38 -7.78
CA PHE A 136 -2.54 -3.32 -7.08
C PHE A 136 -1.73 -2.04 -7.06
N GLU A 137 -2.42 -0.91 -7.18
CA GLU A 137 -1.80 0.40 -6.98
C GLU A 137 -2.84 1.39 -6.46
N ILE A 138 -2.48 2.12 -5.42
CA ILE A 138 -3.25 3.22 -4.89
C ILE A 138 -2.32 4.39 -4.56
N THR A 139 -2.77 5.59 -4.91
CA THR A 139 -2.08 6.84 -4.56
C THR A 139 -3.08 7.72 -3.84
N LYS A 140 -2.70 8.24 -2.68
CA LYS A 140 -3.49 9.23 -1.95
C LYS A 140 -3.51 10.51 -2.80
N PRO A 141 -4.67 11.08 -3.13
CA PRO A 141 -4.71 12.33 -3.86
C PRO A 141 -4.03 13.43 -3.05
N PRO A 142 -3.30 14.37 -3.70
CA PRO A 142 -2.71 15.50 -3.00
C PRO A 142 -3.82 16.28 -2.30
N VAL A 143 -3.64 16.56 -1.01
CA VAL A 143 -4.52 17.46 -0.26
C VAL A 143 -4.43 18.84 -0.90
N THR A 144 -5.43 19.20 -1.71
CA THR A 144 -5.60 20.57 -2.15
C THR A 144 -6.20 21.34 -0.98
N ASP A 145 -5.48 22.35 -0.47
CA ASP A 145 -5.94 23.32 0.54
C ASP A 145 -7.09 24.21 0.02
N LYS A 146 -8.19 23.61 -0.41
CA LYS A 146 -9.44 24.31 -0.70
C LYS A 146 -10.36 24.16 0.50
N ALA A 147 -10.19 25.15 1.37
CA ALA A 147 -11.08 25.65 2.40
C ALA A 147 -12.50 25.05 2.43
N GLY A 148 -12.88 24.63 3.64
CA GLY A 148 -14.24 24.84 4.14
C GLY A 148 -15.18 23.65 4.00
N GLU A 149 -14.93 22.59 4.75
CA GLU A 149 -15.98 21.75 5.33
C GLU A 149 -15.30 20.89 6.41
N LYS A 150 -15.52 21.23 7.69
CA LYS A 150 -15.35 20.28 8.79
C LYS A 150 -16.38 19.17 8.57
N ARG A 151 -16.08 18.24 7.68
CA ARG A 151 -16.70 16.91 7.76
C ARG A 151 -16.11 16.30 9.01
N ASP A 152 -16.94 15.63 9.81
CA ASP A 152 -16.47 14.72 10.85
C ASP A 152 -15.66 13.62 10.13
N ILE A 153 -14.38 13.91 9.87
CA ILE A 153 -13.45 12.95 9.32
C ILE A 153 -13.22 11.99 10.49
N ASP A 154 -13.85 10.83 10.39
CA ASP A 154 -13.60 9.69 11.26
C ASP A 154 -12.07 9.60 11.50
N PRO A 155 -11.60 9.67 12.76
CA PRO A 155 -10.17 9.58 13.08
C PRO A 155 -9.50 8.30 12.56
N SER A 156 -10.31 7.26 12.29
CA SER A 156 -9.88 6.00 11.68
C SER A 156 -9.99 5.97 10.15
N ALA A 157 -10.47 7.04 9.52
CA ALA A 157 -10.57 7.20 8.07
C ALA A 157 -9.19 7.04 7.41
N GLY A 158 -9.00 5.91 6.73
CA GLY A 158 -7.75 5.58 6.03
C GLY A 158 -6.85 4.56 6.70
N ARG A 159 -7.18 4.10 7.91
CA ARG A 159 -6.45 3.02 8.58
C ARG A 159 -6.93 1.63 8.19
N PHE A 160 -8.05 1.54 7.48
CA PHE A 160 -8.62 0.30 6.97
C PHE A 160 -8.59 0.25 5.44
N VAL A 161 -8.12 -0.86 4.88
CA VAL A 161 -8.11 -1.09 3.42
C VAL A 161 -8.78 -2.43 3.10
N ARG A 162 -9.72 -2.40 2.16
CA ARG A 162 -10.37 -3.61 1.64
C ARG A 162 -9.79 -3.98 0.28
N TYR A 163 -9.08 -5.11 0.22
CA TYR A 163 -8.45 -5.60 -1.00
C TYR A 163 -9.37 -6.54 -1.76
N GLN A 164 -9.36 -6.41 -3.09
CA GLN A 164 -10.01 -7.35 -4.01
C GLN A 164 -8.97 -7.91 -4.96
N PHE A 165 -8.61 -9.16 -4.75
CA PHE A 165 -7.69 -9.92 -5.56
C PHE A 165 -8.40 -11.06 -6.30
N THR A 166 -7.69 -11.62 -7.26
CA THR A 166 -8.14 -12.82 -7.98
C THR A 166 -7.61 -14.08 -7.29
N PRO A 167 -8.19 -15.26 -7.56
CA PRO A 167 -7.67 -16.53 -7.02
C PRO A 167 -6.21 -16.80 -7.38
N ALA A 168 -5.73 -16.25 -8.51
CA ALA A 168 -4.35 -16.41 -8.94
C ALA A 168 -3.34 -15.78 -7.96
N PHE A 169 -3.77 -14.79 -7.16
CA PHE A 169 -2.94 -14.12 -6.18
C PHE A 169 -2.41 -15.09 -5.12
N LEU A 170 -3.23 -16.04 -4.66
CA LEU A 170 -2.85 -17.03 -3.64
C LEU A 170 -1.77 -18.03 -4.11
N ARG A 171 -1.54 -18.10 -5.44
CA ARG A 171 -0.52 -18.97 -6.05
C ARG A 171 0.80 -18.26 -6.33
N LEU A 172 0.88 -16.96 -6.05
CA LEU A 172 2.12 -16.20 -6.24
C LEU A 172 3.17 -16.64 -5.23
N ARG A 173 4.41 -16.79 -5.68
CA ARG A 173 5.54 -17.13 -4.81
C ARG A 173 6.06 -15.92 -4.05
N GLN A 174 6.16 -14.78 -4.75
CA GLN A 174 6.75 -13.57 -4.21
C GLN A 174 6.13 -12.33 -4.83
N VAL A 175 5.84 -11.33 -4.00
CA VAL A 175 5.40 -10.01 -4.46
C VAL A 175 6.29 -8.92 -3.89
N GLY A 176 6.46 -7.85 -4.67
CA GLY A 176 7.15 -6.64 -4.23
C GLY A 176 6.13 -5.55 -3.96
N ALA A 177 6.07 -5.06 -2.72
CA ALA A 177 5.25 -3.93 -2.35
C ALA A 177 6.13 -2.67 -2.25
N THR A 178 5.96 -1.75 -3.20
CA THR A 178 6.56 -0.42 -3.14
C THR A 178 5.65 0.50 -2.32
N VAL A 179 6.21 1.14 -1.32
CA VAL A 179 5.53 2.09 -0.43
C VAL A 179 6.23 3.43 -0.49
N GLU A 180 5.47 4.50 -0.71
CA GLU A 180 5.97 5.87 -0.61
C GLU A 180 5.26 6.58 0.53
N PHE A 181 6.03 7.25 1.37
CA PHE A 181 5.51 7.93 2.56
C PHE A 181 6.30 9.21 2.85
N THR A 182 5.66 10.16 3.51
CA THR A 182 6.29 11.36 4.03
C THR A 182 6.48 11.26 5.53
N VAL A 183 7.48 11.97 6.04
CA VAL A 183 7.78 12.07 7.47
C VAL A 183 7.80 13.56 7.86
N GLY A 184 7.35 13.89 9.06
CA GLY A 184 7.42 15.23 9.62
C GLY A 184 8.84 15.65 10.02
N ASP A 185 8.93 16.68 10.86
CA ASP A 185 10.21 17.32 11.19
C ASP A 185 11.07 16.55 12.20
N ILE A 186 10.48 15.55 12.87
CA ILE A 186 11.17 14.72 13.85
C ILE A 186 11.86 13.56 13.11
N PRO A 187 13.19 13.36 13.28
CA PRO A 187 13.88 12.22 12.69
C PRO A 187 13.33 10.92 13.24
N ILE A 188 13.17 9.95 12.34
CA ILE A 188 12.74 8.60 12.71
C ILE A 188 13.96 7.68 12.68
N ASN A 189 14.25 7.08 13.82
CA ASN A 189 15.19 5.97 13.94
C ASN A 189 14.43 4.65 14.03
N ASN A 190 15.05 3.58 13.52
CA ASN A 190 14.54 2.21 13.66
C ASN A 190 13.06 2.05 13.28
N PHE A 191 12.63 2.67 12.17
CA PHE A 191 11.27 2.48 11.69
C PHE A 191 11.09 1.02 11.27
N ARG A 192 10.10 0.33 11.84
CA ARG A 192 9.85 -1.10 11.64
C ARG A 192 8.35 -1.34 11.47
N MET A 193 7.98 -2.29 10.64
CA MET A 193 6.61 -2.76 10.48
C MET A 193 6.55 -4.27 10.69
N ILE A 194 5.61 -4.68 11.53
CA ILE A 194 5.20 -6.07 11.67
C ILE A 194 3.81 -6.19 11.09
N GLU A 195 3.64 -7.03 10.08
CA GLU A 195 2.37 -7.28 9.41
C GLU A 195 1.97 -8.74 9.58
N ARG A 196 0.81 -8.99 10.19
CA ARG A 196 0.32 -10.33 10.51
C ARG A 196 -0.96 -10.62 9.75
N HIS A 197 -0.99 -11.72 9.03
CA HIS A 197 -2.13 -12.17 8.22
C HIS A 197 -2.79 -13.37 8.87
N TYR A 198 -4.11 -13.33 8.98
CA TYR A 198 -4.93 -14.37 9.58
C TYR A 198 -6.04 -14.80 8.62
N PHE A 199 -6.44 -16.07 8.70
CA PHE A 199 -7.69 -16.56 8.13
C PHE A 199 -8.46 -17.26 9.23
N ARG A 200 -9.64 -16.73 9.61
CA ARG A 200 -10.47 -17.29 10.70
C ARG A 200 -9.68 -17.58 11.98
N ASP A 201 -8.99 -16.58 12.53
CA ASP A 201 -8.15 -16.69 13.73
C ASP A 201 -6.91 -17.59 13.60
N GLN A 202 -6.60 -18.12 12.41
CA GLN A 202 -5.37 -18.87 12.17
C GLN A 202 -4.33 -17.96 11.52
N LEU A 203 -3.18 -17.78 12.18
CA LEU A 203 -2.05 -17.06 11.60
C LEU A 203 -1.55 -17.77 10.32
N LEU A 204 -1.65 -17.09 9.18
CA LEU A 204 -1.10 -17.53 7.91
C LEU A 204 0.39 -17.18 7.83
N LYS A 205 0.73 -15.93 8.17
CA LYS A 205 2.10 -15.42 8.09
C LYS A 205 2.27 -14.15 8.91
N SER A 206 3.44 -13.99 9.53
CA SER A 206 3.94 -12.72 10.04
C SER A 206 5.09 -12.27 9.14
N PHE A 207 5.04 -11.03 8.70
CA PHE A 207 6.13 -10.35 8.02
C PHE A 207 6.70 -9.29 8.93
N ASP A 208 8.03 -9.19 8.94
CA ASP A 208 8.75 -8.25 9.78
C ASP A 208 9.77 -7.51 8.91
N PHE A 209 9.53 -6.21 8.75
CA PHE A 209 10.30 -5.34 7.86
C PHE A 209 10.82 -4.15 8.65
N GLU A 210 12.13 -3.97 8.64
CA GLU A 210 12.75 -2.74 9.12
C GLU A 210 12.88 -1.76 7.96
N PHE A 211 12.33 -0.55 8.04
CA PHE A 211 12.63 0.55 7.12
C PHE A 211 13.97 1.20 7.48
N GLY A 212 14.29 1.30 8.78
CA GLY A 212 15.51 1.93 9.30
C GLY A 212 15.36 3.44 9.48
N PHE A 213 16.45 4.19 9.26
CA PHE A 213 16.44 5.65 9.38
C PHE A 213 15.65 6.30 8.23
N CYS A 214 14.74 7.22 8.58
CA CYS A 214 14.00 8.05 7.62
C CYS A 214 14.38 9.52 7.79
N ILE A 215 14.62 10.20 6.67
CA ILE A 215 15.06 11.59 6.66
C ILE A 215 13.89 12.50 7.09
N PRO A 216 14.09 13.44 8.04
CA PRO A 216 13.05 14.42 8.41
C PRO A 216 12.56 15.24 7.22
N SER A 217 11.30 15.68 7.29
CA SER A 217 10.67 16.61 6.33
C SER A 217 10.86 16.19 4.87
N SER A 218 10.83 14.87 4.61
CA SER A 218 11.16 14.30 3.31
C SER A 218 10.15 13.24 2.88
N LYS A 219 10.18 12.91 1.59
CA LYS A 219 9.48 11.77 1.02
C LYS A 219 10.43 10.59 0.90
N ASN A 220 10.03 9.46 1.47
CA ASN A 220 10.80 8.22 1.50
C ASN A 220 10.10 7.17 0.63
N THR A 221 10.87 6.28 0.02
CA THR A 221 10.38 5.15 -0.76
C THR A 221 11.05 3.87 -0.27
N CYS A 222 10.25 2.85 0.05
CA CYS A 222 10.73 1.53 0.44
C CYS A 222 10.09 0.47 -0.43
N GLU A 223 10.80 -0.64 -0.65
CA GLU A 223 10.22 -1.83 -1.25
C GLU A 223 10.39 -3.03 -0.34
N HIS A 224 9.26 -3.60 0.05
CA HIS A 224 9.17 -4.82 0.84
C HIS A 224 8.90 -6.01 -0.07
N ILE A 225 9.71 -7.04 0.10
CA ILE A 225 9.56 -8.29 -0.64
C ILE A 225 8.88 -9.31 0.26
N TYR A 226 7.66 -9.68 -0.13
CA TYR A 226 6.83 -10.66 0.55
C TYR A 226 7.03 -12.03 -0.09
N GLU A 227 7.49 -13.00 0.71
CA GLU A 227 7.53 -14.41 0.31
C GLU A 227 6.31 -15.11 0.89
N PHE A 228 5.44 -15.58 0.03
CA PHE A 228 4.18 -16.17 0.47
C PHE A 228 4.43 -17.53 1.14
N PRO A 229 3.71 -17.85 2.23
CA PRO A 229 3.76 -19.19 2.78
C PRO A 229 3.21 -20.19 1.76
N PRO A 230 3.69 -21.45 1.78
CA PRO A 230 3.02 -22.51 1.04
C PRO A 230 1.62 -22.71 1.64
N LEU A 231 0.58 -22.38 0.87
CA LEU A 231 -0.81 -22.63 1.25
C LEU A 231 -1.28 -23.96 0.65
N SER A 232 -2.03 -24.75 1.42
CA SER A 232 -2.66 -25.95 0.87
C SER A 232 -3.82 -25.57 -0.07
N GLU A 233 -4.13 -26.45 -1.02
CA GLU A 233 -5.29 -26.26 -1.92
C GLU A 233 -6.61 -26.11 -1.15
N GLU A 234 -6.73 -26.79 -0.01
CA GLU A 234 -7.90 -26.67 0.86
C GLU A 234 -8.04 -25.28 1.47
N ILE A 235 -6.95 -24.75 2.06
CA ILE A 235 -6.95 -23.39 2.64
C ILE A 235 -7.20 -22.35 1.55
N MET A 236 -6.54 -22.48 0.39
CA MET A 236 -6.79 -21.56 -0.73
C MET A 236 -8.25 -21.58 -1.18
N ARG A 237 -8.87 -22.76 -1.29
CA ARG A 237 -10.29 -22.90 -1.65
C ARG A 237 -11.18 -22.19 -0.62
N GLU A 238 -10.93 -22.39 0.66
CA GLU A 238 -11.69 -21.73 1.73
C GLU A 238 -11.53 -20.20 1.68
N MET A 239 -10.30 -19.70 1.53
CA MET A 239 -10.04 -18.25 1.41
C MET A 239 -10.75 -17.61 0.20
N ILE A 240 -10.91 -18.35 -0.91
CA ILE A 240 -11.66 -17.89 -2.09
C ILE A 240 -13.17 -17.84 -1.83
N LEU A 241 -13.72 -18.84 -1.13
CA LEU A 241 -15.16 -18.94 -0.84
C LEU A 241 -15.62 -17.99 0.27
N HIS A 242 -14.69 -17.53 1.10
CA HIS A 242 -14.95 -16.74 2.30
C HIS A 242 -14.27 -15.37 2.20
N PRO A 243 -14.76 -14.47 1.33
CA PRO A 243 -14.18 -13.14 1.17
C PRO A 243 -14.23 -12.37 2.48
N TYR A 244 -13.17 -11.61 2.74
CA TYR A 244 -12.99 -10.76 3.93
C TYR A 244 -12.80 -11.49 5.27
N GLU A 245 -12.84 -12.83 5.29
CA GLU A 245 -12.44 -13.62 6.45
C GLU A 245 -10.92 -13.83 6.54
N THR A 246 -10.18 -13.45 5.48
CA THR A 246 -8.74 -13.19 5.57
C THR A 246 -8.54 -11.74 5.95
N GLN A 247 -7.78 -11.48 7.01
CA GLN A 247 -7.56 -10.16 7.58
C GLN A 247 -6.10 -9.98 7.98
N SER A 248 -5.65 -8.73 8.09
CA SER A 248 -4.31 -8.43 8.58
C SER A 248 -4.25 -7.22 9.49
N ASP A 249 -3.32 -7.28 10.43
CA ASP A 249 -2.87 -6.14 11.21
C ASP A 249 -1.47 -5.72 10.76
N SER A 250 -1.29 -4.43 10.48
CA SER A 250 0.01 -3.81 10.19
C SER A 250 0.36 -2.86 11.34
N PHE A 251 1.32 -3.27 12.17
CA PHE A 251 1.83 -2.52 13.32
C PHE A 251 3.12 -1.80 12.94
N TYR A 252 3.17 -0.49 13.14
CA TYR A 252 4.32 0.34 12.81
C TYR A 252 4.97 0.87 14.08
N PHE A 253 6.28 0.66 14.20
CA PHE A 253 7.08 1.00 15.36
C PHE A 253 8.16 2.00 15.01
N VAL A 254 8.36 2.97 15.90
CA VAL A 254 9.53 3.85 15.90
C VAL A 254 10.22 3.70 17.24
N ASP A 255 11.52 3.39 17.22
CA ASP A 255 12.30 3.09 18.43
C ASP A 255 11.58 2.12 19.40
N ASN A 256 11.04 1.03 18.82
CA ASN A 256 10.31 -0.04 19.50
C ASN A 256 9.01 0.40 20.22
N LYS A 257 8.43 1.52 19.82
CA LYS A 257 7.11 1.97 20.30
C LYS A 257 6.11 2.01 19.16
N LEU A 258 4.94 1.43 19.37
CA LEU A 258 3.84 1.47 18.41
C LEU A 258 3.41 2.93 18.17
N VAL A 259 3.38 3.35 16.91
CA VAL A 259 2.96 4.71 16.50
C VAL A 259 1.81 4.72 15.50
N MET A 260 1.63 3.62 14.75
CA MET A 260 0.50 3.45 13.85
C MET A 260 0.07 1.99 13.82
N HIS A 261 -1.23 1.79 13.65
CA HIS A 261 -1.82 0.47 13.46
C HIS A 261 -2.86 0.60 12.33
N ASN A 262 -2.61 -0.10 11.23
CA ASN A 262 -3.53 -0.21 10.10
C ASN A 262 -4.08 -1.63 10.00
N LYS A 263 -5.28 -1.75 9.45
CA LYS A 263 -6.01 -3.01 9.28
C LYS A 263 -6.38 -3.22 7.82
N ALA A 264 -6.53 -4.47 7.41
CA ALA A 264 -7.07 -4.79 6.11
C ALA A 264 -7.86 -6.09 6.09
N ASP A 265 -8.74 -6.22 5.11
CA ASP A 265 -9.38 -7.48 4.76
C ASP A 265 -9.23 -7.78 3.26
N TYR A 266 -9.35 -9.06 2.92
CA TYR A 266 -8.99 -9.56 1.60
C TYR A 266 -10.11 -10.43 1.01
N SER A 267 -10.48 -10.13 -0.23
CA SER A 267 -11.23 -11.06 -1.09
C SER A 267 -10.31 -11.65 -2.16
N TYR A 268 -10.47 -12.94 -2.42
CA TYR A 268 -9.78 -13.66 -3.50
C TYR A 268 -10.76 -14.20 -4.56
N SER A 269 -12.02 -13.74 -4.56
CA SER A 269 -13.05 -14.25 -5.47
C SER A 269 -12.83 -13.87 -6.94
N GLY A 270 -11.91 -12.93 -7.22
CA GLY A 270 -11.97 -12.11 -8.43
C GLY A 270 -13.01 -11.01 -8.23
N GLY A 271 -12.77 -9.82 -8.78
CA GLY A 271 -13.68 -8.68 -8.67
C GLY A 271 -15.11 -9.00 -9.15
N PRO A 272 -16.08 -8.11 -8.91
CA PRO A 272 -17.49 -8.37 -9.22
C PRO A 272 -17.74 -8.73 -10.69
#